data_AF-A0A8T7GD85-F1
#
_entry.id   AF-A0A8T7GD85-F1
#
_cell.length_a   1.000
_cell.length_b   1.000
_cell.length_c   1.000
_cell.angle_alpha   90.00
_cell.angle_beta   90.00
_cell.angle_gamma   90.00
#
_symmetry.space_group_name_H-M   'P 1'
#
loop_
_entity.id
_entity.type
_entity.pdbx_description
1 polymer ?
#
loop_
_entity_poly.entity_id
_entity_poly.type
_entity_poly.pdbx_seq_one_letter_code
_entity_poly.pdbx_strand_id
1 'polypeptide(L)' 'FDDPNLPGEIQVTVTLKKVSVGTELTIVQEGLPDVIPLEACYLGWQESLANLAKLVEPEIPD' A
#
# COMPACT_ATOMS: atom_id res chain seq x y z
N PHE A 1 -2.94 -17.83 3.21
CA PHE A 1 -2.06 -17.37 4.30
C PHE A 1 -1.40 -18.55 5.02
N ASP A 2 -2.04 -19.73 5.08
CA ASP A 2 -1.42 -20.98 5.55
C ASP A 2 -0.95 -21.90 4.39
N ASP A 3 -0.25 -21.35 3.39
CA ASP A 3 0.43 -22.20 2.40
C ASP A 3 1.90 -22.36 2.84
N PRO A 4 2.34 -23.58 3.21
CA PRO A 4 3.73 -23.86 3.59
C PRO A 4 4.76 -23.46 2.52
N ASN A 5 4.33 -23.25 1.27
CA ASN A 5 5.17 -22.84 0.14
C ASN A 5 5.29 -21.32 -0.03
N LEU A 6 4.72 -20.51 0.88
CA LEU A 6 4.90 -19.06 0.97
C LEU A 6 5.77 -18.63 2.17
N PRO A 7 6.95 -19.25 2.46
CA PRO A 7 7.69 -19.02 3.70
C PRO A 7 8.45 -17.67 3.76
N GLY A 8 8.06 -16.67 2.97
CA GLY A 8 8.67 -15.34 3.00
C GLY A 8 7.99 -14.43 4.02
N GLU A 9 8.72 -13.88 4.97
CA GLU A 9 8.24 -12.74 5.75
C GLU A 9 8.13 -11.53 4.80
N ILE A 10 6.91 -11.08 4.56
CA ILE A 10 6.67 -9.86 3.79
C ILE A 10 6.81 -8.68 4.74
N GLN A 11 7.75 -7.80 4.45
CA GLN A 11 7.91 -6.55 5.19
C GLN A 11 7.32 -5.40 4.38
N VAL A 12 6.43 -4.62 5.02
CA VAL A 12 5.87 -3.39 4.44
C VAL A 12 6.31 -2.21 5.28
N THR A 13 7.10 -1.31 4.69
CA THR A 13 7.53 -0.07 5.32
C THR A 13 6.72 1.09 4.76
N VAL A 14 5.94 1.75 5.63
CA VAL A 14 5.13 2.93 5.29
C VAL A 14 5.76 4.18 5.91
N THR A 15 6.15 5.13 5.06
CA THR A 15 6.71 6.41 5.49
C THR A 15 5.71 7.53 5.23
N LEU A 16 5.38 8.27 6.28
CA LEU A 16 4.52 9.45 6.23
C LEU A 16 5.34 10.69 6.57
N LYS A 17 5.26 11.71 5.72
CA LYS A 17 5.99 12.96 5.90
C LYS A 17 5.07 14.15 5.71
N LYS A 18 5.01 15.02 6.72
CA LYS A 18 4.27 16.28 6.63
C LYS A 18 4.83 17.15 5.50
N VAL A 19 3.95 17.67 4.67
CA VAL A 19 4.25 18.67 3.64
C VAL A 19 3.30 19.86 3.76
N SER A 20 3.50 20.91 2.96
CA SER A 20 2.75 22.18 3.09
C SER A 20 1.23 22.03 2.89
N VAL A 21 0.81 21.09 2.05
CA VAL A 21 -0.59 20.89 1.64
C VAL A 21 -1.08 19.47 1.92
N GLY A 22 -0.47 18.77 2.88
CA GLY A 22 -0.90 17.42 3.25
C GLY A 22 0.23 16.54 3.80
N THR A 23 0.20 15.27 3.40
CA THR A 23 1.17 14.26 3.81
C THR A 23 1.68 13.51 2.59
N GLU A 24 3.00 13.49 2.40
CA GLU A 24 3.67 12.62 1.44
C GLU A 24 3.70 11.19 1.99
N LEU A 25 3.26 10.22 1.19
CA LEU A 25 3.18 8.81 1.53
C LEU A 25 4.12 8.02 0.61
N THR A 26 5.05 7.25 1.20
CA THR A 26 5.90 6.30 0.48
C THR A 26 5.72 4.91 1.08
N ILE A 27 5.57 3.89 0.22
CA ILE A 27 5.37 2.50 0.62
C ILE A 27 6.43 1.65 -0.08
N VAL A 28 7.14 0.83 0.70
CA VAL A 28 8.07 -0.18 0.19
C VAL A 28 7.59 -1.53 0.70
N GLN A 29 7.39 -2.48 -0.21
CA GLN A 29 7.03 -3.86 0.10
C GLN A 29 8.17 -4.78 -0.35
N GLU A 30 8.74 -5.51 0.59
CA GLU A 30 9.90 -6.38 0.41
C GLU A 30 9.56 -7.82 0.84
N GLY A 31 10.38 -8.77 0.41
CA GLY A 31 10.19 -10.18 0.75
C GLY A 31 8.99 -10.83 0.04
N LEU A 32 8.55 -10.27 -1.09
CA LEU A 32 7.46 -10.83 -1.88
C LEU A 32 7.87 -12.22 -2.41
N PRO A 33 7.10 -13.29 -2.14
CA PRO A 33 7.37 -14.61 -2.70
C PRO A 33 7.29 -14.62 -4.22
N ASP A 34 8.17 -15.36 -4.90
CA ASP A 34 8.24 -15.45 -6.38
C ASP A 34 6.93 -15.91 -7.04
N VAL A 35 6.07 -16.62 -6.30
CA VAL A 35 4.77 -17.10 -6.78
C VAL A 35 3.72 -16.00 -6.86
N ILE A 36 3.93 -14.87 -6.18
CA ILE A 36 3.02 -13.73 -6.25
C ILE A 36 3.42 -12.83 -7.43
N PRO A 37 2.54 -12.66 -8.44
CA PRO A 37 2.82 -11.74 -9.54
C PRO A 37 2.95 -10.31 -9.03
N LEU A 38 4.03 -9.63 -9.41
CA LEU A 38 4.31 -8.27 -8.96
C LEU A 38 3.20 -7.29 -9.40
N GLU A 39 2.62 -7.50 -10.57
CA GLU A 39 1.52 -6.72 -11.11
C GLU A 39 0.26 -6.81 -10.24
N ALA A 40 0.00 -7.98 -9.64
CA ALA A 40 -1.13 -8.16 -8.74
C ALA A 40 -0.94 -7.35 -7.44
N CYS A 41 0.29 -7.28 -6.92
CA CYS A 41 0.61 -6.42 -5.78
C CYS A 41 0.42 -4.94 -6.11
N TYR A 42 0.87 -4.49 -7.28
CA TYR A 42 0.65 -3.12 -7.71
C TYR A 42 -0.84 -2.78 -7.84
N LEU A 43 -1.64 -3.67 -8.44
CA LEU A 43 -3.07 -3.47 -8.55
C LEU A 43 -3.75 -3.37 -7.18
N GLY A 44 -3.44 -4.28 -6.26
CA GLY A 44 -3.99 -4.25 -4.90
C GLY A 44 -3.61 -2.97 -4.12
N TRP A 45 -2.38 -2.48 -4.28
CA TRP A 45 -1.98 -1.20 -3.70
C TRP A 45 -2.68 -0.01 -4.34
N GLN A 46 -2.86 0.01 -5.66
CA GLN A 46 -3.59 1.09 -6.35
C GLN A 46 -5.03 1.21 -5.82
N GLU A 47 -5.73 0.09 -5.71
CA GLU A 47 -7.10 0.06 -5.15
C GLU A 47 -7.13 0.51 -3.69
N SER A 48 -6.17 0.05 -2.89
CA SER A 48 -6.06 0.42 -1.46
C SER A 48 -5.78 1.91 -1.29
N LEU A 49 -4.88 2.48 -2.09
CA LEU A 49 -4.55 3.91 -2.06
C LEU A 49 -5.71 4.78 -2.56
N ALA A 50 -6.45 4.33 -3.57
CA ALA A 50 -7.66 5.01 -4.01
C ALA A 50 -8.75 5.03 -2.92
N ASN A 51 -8.89 3.94 -2.17
CA ASN A 51 -9.80 3.88 -1.03
C ASN A 51 -9.32 4.74 0.15
N LEU A 52 -8.01 4.77 0.40
CA LEU A 52 -7.42 5.63 1.42
C LEU A 52 -7.71 7.10 1.11
N ALA A 53 -7.49 7.55 -0.13
CA ALA A 53 -7.81 8.91 -0.56
C ALA A 53 -9.27 9.26 -0.27
N LYS A 54 -10.23 8.41 -0.68
CA LYS A 54 -11.66 8.60 -0.39
C LYS A 54 -11.99 8.69 1.11
N LEU A 55 -11.23 7.98 1.94
CA LEU A 55 -11.45 7.97 3.39
C LEU A 55 -10.90 9.22 4.07
N VAL A 56 -9.77 9.76 3.59
CA VAL A 56 -9.03 10.83 4.27
C VAL A 56 -9.19 12.21 3.64
N GLU A 57 -9.66 12.29 2.40
CA GLU A 57 -9.92 13.52 1.66
C GLU A 57 -11.43 13.77 1.59
N PRO A 58 -12.02 14.50 2.57
CA PRO A 58 -13.46 14.75 2.57
C PRO A 58 -13.84 15.71 1.45
N GLU A 59 -14.89 15.39 0.70
CA GLU A 59 -15.61 16.36 -0.13
C GLU A 59 -16.49 17.23 0.78
N ILE A 60 -16.04 18.45 1.07
CA ILE A 60 -16.78 19.42 1.88
C ILE A 60 -17.41 20.45 0.94
N PRO A 61 -18.75 20.49 0.80
CA PRO A 61 -19.44 21.53 0.04
C PRO A 61 -19.22 22.92 0.66
N ASP A 62 -19.20 23.96 -0.19
CA ASP A 62 -19.20 25.38 0.23
C ASP A 62 -20.48 25.78 0.98
#